data_AF-A0A6B3IRD0-F1
#
_entry.id   AF-A0A6B3IRD0-F1
#
_cell.length_a   1.000
_cell.length_b   1.000
_cell.length_c   1.000
_cell.angle_alpha   90.00
_cell.angle_beta   90.00
_cell.angle_gamma   90.00
#
_symmetry.space_group_name_H-M   'P 1'
#
loop_
_entity.id
_entity.type
_entity.pdbx_description
1 polymer ?
#
loop_
_entity_poly.entity_id
_entity_poly.type
_entity_poly.pdbx_seq_one_letter_code
_entity_poly.pdbx_strand_id
1 'polypeptide(L)' 'IARFLRDKEGFCIHFSFAMAAMARTLDIPSRVAVGFTPGTLQADGSYSVGLRDAHAWPELYFEGIGWTRFEPTPS' A
#
# COMPACT_ATOMS: atom_id res chain seq x y z
N ILE A 1 0.17 15.11 -2.28
CA ILE A 1 0.27 14.43 -3.59
C ILE A 1 1.20 15.20 -4.55
N ALA A 2 0.90 16.45 -4.93
CA ALA A 2 1.67 17.15 -5.97
C ALA A 2 3.18 17.31 -5.73
N ARG A 3 3.64 17.50 -4.48
CA ARG A 3 5.08 17.55 -4.14
C ARG A 3 5.74 16.18 -4.32
N PHE A 4 5.15 15.14 -3.74
CA PHE A 4 5.60 13.76 -3.89
C PHE A 4 5.73 13.32 -5.37
N LEU A 5 4.77 13.69 -6.23
CA LEU A 5 4.83 13.33 -7.66
C LEU A 5 6.02 13.96 -8.42
N ARG A 6 6.58 15.07 -7.91
CA ARG A 6 7.77 15.70 -8.48
C ARG A 6 9.05 15.08 -7.93
N ASP A 7 9.11 14.95 -6.61
CA ASP A 7 10.33 14.54 -5.91
C ASP A 7 10.52 13.02 -5.96
N LYS A 8 9.42 12.26 -6.15
CA LYS A 8 9.35 10.79 -6.20
C LYS A 8 9.95 10.10 -4.98
N GLU A 9 10.01 10.81 -3.87
CA GLU A 9 10.58 10.35 -2.61
C GLU A 9 9.56 10.54 -1.48
N GLY A 10 9.35 9.49 -0.70
CA GLY A 10 8.41 9.50 0.43
C GLY A 10 8.19 8.12 1.05
N PHE A 11 7.34 8.07 2.08
CA PHE A 11 6.92 6.82 2.72
C PHE A 11 5.84 6.05 1.92
N CYS A 12 5.62 4.78 2.26
CA CYS A 12 4.62 3.87 1.66
C CYS A 12 3.22 4.49 1.49
N ILE A 13 2.80 5.34 2.44
CA ILE A 13 1.53 6.06 2.36
C ILE A 13 1.48 6.98 1.14
N HIS A 14 2.56 7.67 0.78
CA HIS A 14 2.59 8.57 -0.37
C HIS A 14 2.43 7.82 -1.68
N PHE A 15 3.14 6.71 -1.85
CA PHE A 15 3.03 5.83 -3.01
C PHE A 15 1.60 5.26 -3.14
N SER A 16 1.05 4.78 -2.02
CA SER A 16 -0.31 4.23 -1.97
C SER A 16 -1.37 5.24 -2.37
N PHE A 17 -1.33 6.45 -1.77
CA PHE A 17 -2.27 7.50 -2.11
C PHE A 17 -2.10 8.01 -3.55
N ALA A 18 -0.86 8.08 -4.04
CA ALA A 18 -0.60 8.49 -5.42
C ALA A 18 -1.18 7.49 -6.43
N MET A 19 -0.96 6.19 -6.23
CA MET A 19 -1.52 5.16 -7.10
C MET A 19 -3.05 5.12 -7.02
N ALA A 20 -3.62 5.18 -5.82
CA ALA A 20 -5.07 5.21 -5.65
C ALA A 20 -5.71 6.44 -6.32
N ALA A 21 -5.06 7.61 -6.23
CA ALA A 21 -5.50 8.82 -6.92
C ALA A 21 -5.45 8.66 -8.44
N MET A 22 -4.35 8.13 -8.99
CA MET A 22 -4.21 7.85 -10.43
C MET A 22 -5.29 6.88 -10.92
N ALA A 23 -5.53 5.79 -10.20
CA ALA A 23 -6.55 4.79 -10.56
C ALA A 23 -7.95 5.42 -10.69
N ARG A 24 -8.30 6.33 -9.78
CA ARG A 24 -9.59 7.05 -9.83
C ARG A 24 -9.71 7.99 -11.03
N THR A 25 -8.59 8.51 -11.56
CA THR A 25 -8.63 9.31 -12.81
C THR A 25 -8.88 8.47 -14.06
N LEU A 26 -8.74 7.15 -13.94
CA LEU A 26 -9.01 6.17 -14.99
C LEU A 26 -10.33 5.42 -14.73
N ASP A 27 -11.22 5.98 -13.89
CA ASP A 27 -12.50 5.40 -13.48
C ASP A 27 -12.41 4.02 -12.80
N ILE A 28 -11.24 3.66 -12.26
CA ILE A 28 -11.06 2.43 -11.49
C ILE A 28 -11.37 2.71 -10.01
N PRO A 29 -12.36 2.05 -9.39
CA PRO A 29 -12.62 2.20 -7.96
C PRO A 29 -11.38 1.75 -7.17
N SER A 30 -10.92 2.61 -6.26
CA SER A 30 -9.71 2.34 -5.48
C SER A 30 -9.86 2.80 -4.03
N ARG A 31 -9.14 2.15 -3.12
CA ARG A 31 -9.02 2.51 -1.69
C ARG A 31 -7.59 2.31 -1.21
N VAL A 32 -7.25 2.92 -0.08
CA VAL A 32 -5.97 2.71 0.62
C VAL A 32 -6.27 1.91 1.87
N ALA A 33 -5.61 0.77 2.02
CA ALA A 33 -5.61 -0.02 3.24
C ALA A 33 -4.37 0.33 4.06
N VAL A 34 -4.52 0.29 5.39
CA VAL A 34 -3.44 0.55 6.35
C VAL A 34 -3.45 -0.59 7.36
N GLY A 35 -2.28 -1.13 7.67
CA GLY A 35 -2.12 -2.24 8.59
C GLY A 35 -0.65 -2.54 8.86
N PHE A 36 -0.34 -3.82 9.04
CA PHE A 36 1.03 -4.29 9.29
C PHE A 36 1.41 -5.36 8.26
N THR A 37 2.64 -5.34 7.78
CA THR A 37 3.22 -6.45 7.01
C THR A 37 3.46 -7.67 7.92
N PRO A 38 3.68 -8.85 7.34
CA PRO A 38 4.17 -9.99 8.11
C PRO A 38 5.44 -9.56 8.85
N GLY A 39 5.39 -9.59 10.18
CA GLY A 39 6.52 -9.22 11.03
C GLY A 39 7.62 -10.29 11.00
N THR A 40 8.43 -10.35 12.05
CA THR A 40 9.55 -11.30 12.12
C THR A 40 9.15 -12.59 12.83
N LEU A 41 9.32 -13.74 12.16
CA LEU A 41 9.16 -15.06 12.77
C LEU A 41 10.18 -15.26 13.90
N GLN A 42 9.70 -15.67 15.06
CA GLN A 42 10.50 -15.95 16.26
C GLN A 42 10.81 -17.44 16.36
N ALA A 43 11.78 -17.79 17.22
CA ALA A 43 12.23 -19.17 17.41
C ALA A 43 11.13 -20.09 18.01
N ASP A 44 10.16 -19.53 18.70
CA ASP A 44 9.00 -20.25 19.27
C ASP A 44 7.84 -20.42 18.27
N GLY A 45 8.02 -19.97 17.02
CA GLY A 45 7.00 -20.03 15.97
C GLY A 45 6.00 -18.87 15.97
N SER A 46 6.10 -17.94 16.92
CA SER A 46 5.28 -16.72 16.93
C SER A 46 5.82 -15.67 15.95
N TYR A 47 4.98 -14.69 15.57
CA TYR A 47 5.40 -13.53 14.78
C TYR A 47 5.45 -12.29 15.65
N SER A 48 6.60 -11.61 15.67
CA SER A 48 6.74 -10.29 16.28
C SER A 48 6.42 -9.22 15.25
N VAL A 49 5.34 -8.47 15.49
CA VAL A 49 4.89 -7.36 14.64
C VAL A 49 5.00 -6.06 15.44
N GLY A 50 5.76 -5.10 14.92
CA GLY A 50 5.98 -3.80 15.54
C GLY A 50 5.69 -2.63 14.62
N LEU A 51 5.97 -1.42 15.10
CA LEU A 51 5.75 -0.18 14.33
C LEU A 51 6.55 -0.12 13.02
N ARG A 52 7.69 -0.83 12.95
CA ARG A 52 8.49 -0.94 11.72
C ARG A 52 7.76 -1.66 10.59
N ASP A 53 6.79 -2.50 10.94
CA ASP A 53 5.97 -3.28 10.01
C ASP A 53 4.71 -2.51 9.59
N ALA A 54 4.47 -1.31 10.15
CA ALA A 54 3.35 -0.48 9.77
C ALA A 54 3.44 -0.10 8.29
N HIS A 55 2.37 -0.38 7.55
CA HIS A 55 2.39 -0.29 6.10
C HIS A 55 1.04 0.13 5.54
N ALA A 56 1.09 0.79 4.39
CA ALA A 56 -0.08 1.19 3.64
C ALA A 56 0.09 0.69 2.20
N TRP A 57 -0.99 0.16 1.62
CA TRP A 57 -1.05 -0.32 0.25
C TRP A 57 -2.37 0.11 -0.42
N PRO A 58 -2.38 0.35 -1.74
CA PRO A 58 -3.62 0.56 -2.48
C PRO A 58 -4.29 -0.77 -2.85
N GLU A 59 -5.61 -0.75 -2.90
CA GLU A 59 -6.44 -1.80 -3.47
C GLU A 59 -7.31 -1.21 -4.57
N LEU A 60 -7.29 -1.85 -5.74
CA LEU A 60 -8.08 -1.49 -6.91
C LEU A 60 -9.13 -2.57 -7.15
N TYR A 61 -10.35 -2.17 -7.47
CA TYR A 61 -11.44 -3.08 -7.77
C TYR A 61 -11.46 -3.43 -9.25
N PHE A 62 -11.48 -4.73 -9.56
CA PHE A 62 -11.68 -5.24 -10.91
C PHE A 62 -12.91 -6.15 -10.93
N GLU A 63 -13.78 -5.96 -11.91
CA GLU A 63 -14.94 -6.83 -12.10
C GLU A 63 -14.50 -8.29 -12.29
N GLY A 64 -15.18 -9.22 -11.63
CA GLY A 64 -14.86 -10.65 -11.65
C GLY A 64 -13.70 -11.08 -10.74
N ILE A 65 -12.84 -10.16 -10.26
CA ILE A 65 -11.72 -10.46 -9.35
C ILE A 65 -11.97 -9.89 -7.95
N GLY A 66 -12.62 -8.73 -7.86
CA GLY A 66 -12.83 -8.01 -6.61
C GLY A 66 -11.69 -7.04 -6.28
N TRP A 67 -11.46 -6.81 -4.99
CA TRP A 67 -10.40 -5.94 -4.50
C TRP A 67 -9.04 -6.60 -4.61
N THR A 68 -8.19 -6.05 -5.46
CA THR A 68 -6.82 -6.54 -5.71
C THR A 68 -5.81 -5.59 -5.09
N ARG A 69 -4.92 -6.13 -4.24
CA ARG A 69 -3.80 -5.40 -3.63
C ARG A 69 -2.68 -5.16 -4.64
N PHE A 70 -2.11 -3.96 -4.60
CA PHE A 70 -0.87 -3.61 -5.31
C PHE A 70 0.18 -3.15 -4.32
N GLU A 71 1.46 -3.24 -4.70
CA GLU A 71 2.56 -2.69 -3.91
C GLU A 71 3.40 -1.70 -4.73
N PRO A 72 3.06 -0.40 -4.67
CA PRO A 72 3.77 0.64 -5.41
C PRO A 72 5.01 1.18 -4.68
N THR A 73 5.25 0.80 -3.42
CA THR A 73 6.45 1.24 -2.69
C THR A 73 7.67 0.52 -3.29
N PRO A 74 8.73 1.26 -3.69
CA PRO A 74 9.95 0.65 -4.20
C PRO A 74 10.60 -0.30 -3.17
N SER A 75 11.21 -1.38 -3.65
CA SER A 75 12.01 -2.34 -2.85
C SER A 75 13.44 -1.85 -2.65
#